data_AF-A0A239NFF3-F1
#
_entry.id   AF-A0A239NFF3-F1
#
_cell.length_a   1.000
_cell.length_b   1.000
_cell.length_c   1.000
_cell.angle_alpha   90.00
_cell.angle_beta   90.00
_cell.angle_gamma   90.00
#
_symmetry.space_group_name_H-M   'P 1'
#
loop_
_entity.id
_entity.type
_entity.pdbx_description
1 polymer ?
#
loop_
_entity_poly.entity_id
_entity_poly.type
_entity_poly.pdbx_seq_one_letter_code
_entity_poly.pdbx_strand_id
1 'polypeptide(L)'
;MTNLPNTSSPPCPRGRMAVPAMTMERVELLVRLMVSLRGLGRGSVLYMHGRAEPVLAVPAVSRRRSIAVLVVQDRSGWSYLWDAAHRTPARSAPVAAELIAGVTR
;
A
#
# COMPACT_ATOMS: atom_id res chain seq x y z
N MET A 1 47.85 23.48 30.97
CA MET A 1 48.02 22.04 30.70
C MET A 1 47.14 21.34 31.73
N THR A 2 45.95 20.83 31.41
CA THR A 2 45.70 19.59 30.66
C THR A 2 44.27 19.62 30.11
N ASN A 3 44.10 19.42 28.81
CA ASN A 3 42.80 19.25 28.14
C ASN A 3 42.82 17.91 27.39
N LEU A 4 41.65 17.23 27.36
CA LEU A 4 41.22 16.05 26.57
C LEU A 4 41.32 14.65 27.26
N PRO A 5 40.33 13.73 27.05
CA PRO A 5 39.87 13.33 25.71
C PRO A 5 38.36 13.33 25.42
N ASN A 6 38.09 13.60 24.15
CA ASN A 6 36.92 13.30 23.32
C ASN A 6 36.03 12.15 23.82
N THR A 7 34.79 12.48 24.16
CA THR A 7 33.68 11.52 24.10
C THR A 7 33.07 11.59 22.70
N SER A 8 33.53 10.66 21.86
CA SER A 8 32.96 10.37 20.56
C SER A 8 31.44 10.17 20.68
N SER A 9 30.66 11.05 20.04
CA SER A 9 29.24 10.82 19.82
C SER A 9 29.08 9.54 19.00
N PRO A 10 28.18 8.61 19.36
CA PRO A 10 27.93 7.45 18.50
C PRO A 10 27.39 7.93 17.15
N PRO A 11 27.80 7.31 16.04
CA PRO A 11 27.32 7.70 14.72
C PRO A 11 25.80 7.51 14.67
N CYS A 12 25.09 8.54 14.21
CA CYS A 12 23.68 8.45 13.85
C CYS A 12 23.47 7.16 13.03
N PRO A 13 22.59 6.24 13.45
CA PRO A 13 22.18 5.19 12.54
C PRO A 13 21.48 5.91 11.39
N ARG A 14 22.07 5.84 10.20
CA ARG A 14 21.46 6.25 8.93
C ARG A 14 19.98 5.92 9.00
N GLY A 15 19.17 6.98 9.02
CA GLY A 15 17.78 6.92 9.42
C GLY A 15 17.04 5.84 8.66
N ARG A 16 16.85 4.69 9.32
CA ARG A 16 15.74 3.80 9.01
C ARG A 16 14.53 4.64 9.37
N MET A 17 14.03 5.44 8.43
CA MET A 17 12.81 6.19 8.59
C MET A 17 11.81 5.19 9.15
N ALA A 18 11.41 5.40 10.41
CA ALA A 18 10.39 4.57 11.02
C ALA A 18 9.16 4.77 10.14
N VAL A 19 8.89 3.77 9.29
CA VAL A 19 7.69 3.75 8.47
C VAL A 19 6.55 3.75 9.48
N PRO A 20 5.65 4.76 9.48
CA PRO A 20 4.57 4.81 10.45
C PRO A 20 3.82 3.47 10.45
N ALA A 21 3.42 2.98 11.62
CA ALA A 21 2.69 1.70 11.72
C ALA A 21 1.46 1.67 10.79
N MET A 22 0.81 2.82 10.64
CA MET A 22 -0.30 3.04 9.70
C MET A 22 0.08 2.79 8.23
N THR A 23 1.32 3.09 7.83
CA THR A 23 1.83 2.81 6.49
C THR A 23 2.09 1.32 6.28
N MET A 24 2.56 0.60 7.31
CA MET A 24 2.72 -0.86 7.21
C MET A 24 1.38 -1.57 7.10
N GLU A 25 0.37 -1.16 7.87
CA GLU A 25 -0.97 -1.75 7.78
C GLU A 25 -1.59 -1.53 6.38
N ARG A 26 -1.40 -0.35 5.76
CA ARG A 26 -1.78 -0.12 4.36
C ARG A 26 -1.09 -1.09 3.40
N VAL A 27 0.22 -1.29 3.57
CA VAL A 27 1.00 -2.22 2.74
C VAL A 27 0.46 -3.64 2.89
N GLU A 28 0.21 -4.11 4.11
CA GLU A 28 -0.34 -5.44 4.37
C GLU A 28 -1.70 -5.64 3.69
N LEU A 29 -2.58 -4.65 3.77
CA LEU A 29 -3.89 -4.69 3.11
C LEU A 29 -3.76 -4.72 1.58
N LEU A 30 -2.85 -3.91 1.01
CA LEU A 30 -2.58 -3.95 -0.44
C LEU A 30 -1.95 -5.27 -0.88
N VAL A 31 -1.11 -5.89 -0.05
CA VAL A 31 -0.55 -7.24 -0.31
C VAL A 31 -1.66 -8.29 -0.29
N ARG A 32 -2.60 -8.22 0.68
CA ARG A 32 -3.77 -9.13 0.70
C ARG A 32 -4.59 -9.00 -0.59
N LEU A 33 -4.86 -7.78 -1.03
CA LEU A 33 -5.57 -7.55 -2.30
C LEU A 33 -4.78 -8.12 -3.50
N MET A 34 -3.47 -7.92 -3.54
CA MET A 34 -2.58 -8.44 -4.58
C MET A 34 -2.62 -9.98 -4.64
N VAL A 35 -2.67 -10.66 -3.50
CA VAL A 35 -2.85 -12.12 -3.45
C VAL A 35 -4.22 -12.53 -4.01
N SER A 36 -5.30 -11.84 -3.64
CA SER A 36 -6.63 -12.11 -4.18
C SER A 36 -6.70 -11.88 -5.70
N LEU A 37 -6.11 -10.80 -6.21
CA LEU A 37 -6.00 -10.54 -7.65
C LEU A 37 -5.20 -11.62 -8.38
N ARG A 38 -4.10 -12.09 -7.78
CA ARG A 38 -3.29 -13.18 -8.35
C ARG A 38 -4.08 -14.48 -8.47
N GLY A 39 -4.93 -14.78 -7.49
CA GLY A 39 -5.86 -15.92 -7.55
C GLY A 39 -6.84 -15.85 -8.72
N LEU A 40 -7.19 -14.64 -9.16
CA LEU A 40 -8.02 -14.39 -10.35
C LEU A 40 -7.21 -14.25 -11.65
N GLY A 41 -5.90 -14.58 -11.63
CA GLY A 41 -5.02 -14.44 -12.79
C GLY A 41 -4.70 -13.00 -13.17
N ARG A 42 -4.92 -12.02 -12.28
CA ARG A 42 -4.60 -10.61 -12.50
C ARG A 42 -3.22 -10.26 -11.93
N GLY A 43 -2.38 -9.65 -12.76
CA GLY A 43 -1.13 -9.05 -12.32
C GLY A 43 -1.39 -7.74 -11.56
N SER A 44 -0.51 -7.40 -10.64
CA SER A 44 -0.51 -6.10 -9.97
C SER A 44 0.89 -5.73 -9.50
N VAL A 45 1.15 -4.44 -9.33
CA VAL A 45 2.45 -3.88 -8.93
C VAL A 45 2.24 -2.94 -7.75
N LEU A 46 2.84 -3.27 -6.62
CA LEU A 46 2.86 -2.40 -5.44
C LEU A 46 4.08 -1.47 -5.53
N TYR A 47 3.85 -0.17 -5.39
CA TYR A 47 4.92 0.83 -5.36
C TYR A 47 4.58 1.95 -4.37
N MET A 48 5.58 2.74 -4.03
CA MET A 48 5.42 3.90 -3.16
C MET A 48 5.26 5.15 -4.03
N HIS A 49 4.15 5.86 -3.86
CA HIS A 49 3.88 7.12 -4.55
C HIS A 49 4.16 8.32 -3.64
N GLY A 50 4.83 9.35 -4.18
CA GLY A 50 5.07 10.61 -3.50
C GLY A 50 5.72 10.46 -2.12
N ARG A 51 5.05 10.98 -1.08
CA ARG A 51 5.48 10.99 0.33
C ARG A 51 5.36 9.62 1.01
N ALA A 52 5.80 8.55 0.35
CA ALA A 52 5.72 7.17 0.83
C ALA A 52 4.28 6.65 1.04
N GLU A 53 3.34 7.04 0.19
CA GLU A 53 2.00 6.44 0.18
C GLU A 53 2.03 5.15 -0.67
N PRO A 54 1.69 3.97 -0.12
CA PRO A 54 1.69 2.74 -0.89
C PRO A 54 0.48 2.69 -1.84
N VAL A 55 0.74 2.35 -3.10
CA VAL A 55 -0.28 2.28 -4.16
C VAL A 55 -0.13 0.96 -4.91
N LEU A 56 -1.24 0.27 -5.13
CA LEU A 56 -1.26 -0.93 -5.97
C LEU A 56 -1.77 -0.55 -7.36
N ALA A 57 -0.90 -0.65 -8.36
CA ALA A 57 -1.29 -0.55 -9.76
C ALA A 57 -1.77 -1.90 -10.28
N VAL A 58 -2.96 -1.92 -10.88
CA VAL A 58 -3.54 -3.11 -11.50
C VAL A 58 -3.75 -2.82 -12.99
N PRO A 59 -3.14 -3.57 -13.93
CA PRO A 59 -3.41 -3.41 -15.35
C PRO A 59 -4.89 -3.70 -15.63
N ALA A 60 -5.63 -2.70 -16.12
CA ALA A 60 -7.00 -2.91 -16.53
C ALA A 60 -7.01 -3.61 -17.89
N VAL A 61 -7.68 -4.75 -18.00
CA VAL A 61 -7.75 -5.47 -19.28
C VAL A 61 -8.61 -4.73 -20.30
N SER A 62 -9.59 -3.96 -19.84
CA SER A 62 -10.50 -3.16 -20.67
C SER A 62 -10.00 -1.74 -20.98
N ARG A 63 -8.93 -1.26 -20.30
CA ARG A 63 -8.43 0.11 -20.49
C ARG A 63 -6.93 0.06 -20.79
N ARG A 64 -6.44 0.91 -21.70
CA ARG A 64 -4.99 1.07 -21.97
C ARG A 64 -4.18 1.65 -20.80
N ARG A 65 -4.75 1.71 -19.59
CA ARG A 65 -4.18 2.35 -18.40
C ARG A 65 -4.39 1.46 -17.19
N SER A 66 -3.40 1.43 -16.29
CA SER A 66 -3.53 0.77 -15.01
C SER A 66 -4.48 1.54 -14.08
N ILE A 67 -5.20 0.80 -13.24
CA ILE A 67 -5.99 1.32 -12.13
C ILE A 67 -5.06 1.46 -10.92
N ALA A 68 -5.08 2.62 -10.27
CA ALA A 68 -4.43 2.81 -8.98
C ALA A 68 -5.43 2.49 -7.86
N VAL A 69 -5.03 1.60 -6.96
CA VAL A 69 -5.79 1.24 -5.76
C VAL A 69 -5.06 1.75 -4.53
N LEU A 70 -5.82 2.42 -3.67
CA LEU A 70 -5.38 2.98 -2.39
C LEU A 70 -6.08 2.28 -1.23
N VAL A 71 -5.46 2.35 -0.05
CA VAL A 71 -6.07 1.93 1.20
C VAL A 71 -6.22 3.13 2.12
N VAL A 72 -7.46 3.47 2.44
CA VAL A 72 -7.79 4.59 3.34
C VAL A 72 -8.40 4.09 4.63
N GLN A 73 -8.18 4.85 5.70
CA GLN A 73 -8.83 4.63 6.98
C GLN A 73 -9.82 5.76 7.22
N ASP A 74 -11.04 5.42 7.61
CA ASP A 74 -11.99 6.37 8.16
C ASP A 74 -12.65 5.82 9.43
N ARG A 75 -13.74 6.46 9.88
CA ARG A 75 -14.49 6.06 11.08
C ARG A 75 -15.05 4.63 11.01
N SER A 76 -15.25 4.09 9.81
CA SER A 76 -15.75 2.72 9.58
C SER A 76 -14.63 1.68 9.45
N GLY A 77 -13.38 2.11 9.54
CA GLY A 77 -12.18 1.28 9.41
C GLY A 77 -11.52 1.42 8.04
N TRP A 78 -10.79 0.38 7.65
CA TRP A 78 -10.01 0.37 6.41
C TRP A 78 -10.85 0.03 5.19
N SER A 79 -10.54 0.65 4.06
CA SER A 79 -11.20 0.38 2.78
C SER A 79 -10.24 0.49 1.61
N TYR A 80 -10.43 -0.38 0.62
CA TYR A 80 -9.85 -0.23 -0.72
C TYR A 80 -10.65 0.84 -1.48
N LEU A 81 -9.93 1.71 -2.19
CA LEU A 81 -10.50 2.72 -3.07
C LEU A 81 -9.82 2.66 -4.43
N TRP A 82 -10.61 2.72 -5.49
CA TRP A 82 -10.13 2.95 -6.85
C TRP A 82 -11.11 3.82 -7.61
N ASP A 83 -10.64 4.44 -8.70
CA ASP A 83 -11.40 5.28 -9.65
C ASP A 83 -12.34 6.37 -9.08
N ALA A 84 -12.12 6.77 -7.82
CA ALA A 84 -12.90 7.75 -7.04
C ALA A 84 -14.37 7.37 -6.77
N ALA A 85 -14.91 6.34 -7.41
CA ALA A 85 -16.29 5.91 -7.25
C ALA A 85 -16.42 4.58 -6.50
N HIS A 86 -15.42 3.71 -6.60
CA HIS A 86 -15.51 2.39 -5.98
C HIS A 86 -14.79 2.33 -4.64
N ARG A 87 -15.53 1.82 -3.66
CA ARG A 87 -15.06 1.60 -2.30
C ARG A 87 -15.47 0.21 -1.82
N THR A 88 -14.53 -0.51 -1.22
CA THR A 88 -14.82 -1.82 -0.61
C THR A 88 -14.14 -1.93 0.74
N PRO A 89 -14.83 -2.40 1.80
CA PRO A 89 -14.21 -2.63 3.10
C PRO A 89 -12.99 -3.55 3.01
N ALA A 90 -11.92 -3.27 3.75
CA ALA A 90 -10.66 -3.98 3.64
C ALA A 90 -10.75 -5.48 4.04
N ARG A 91 -11.71 -5.81 4.91
CA ARG A 91 -12.08 -7.19 5.29
C ARG A 91 -12.59 -8.04 4.11
N SER A 92 -12.96 -7.41 3.00
CA SER A 92 -13.55 -8.04 1.82
C SER A 92 -12.61 -7.96 0.60
N ALA A 93 -11.33 -8.28 0.79
CA ALA A 93 -10.34 -8.26 -0.28
C ALA A 93 -10.70 -9.12 -1.52
N PRO A 94 -11.30 -10.32 -1.40
CA PRO A 94 -11.74 -11.09 -2.56
C PRO A 94 -12.80 -10.35 -3.38
N VAL A 95 -13.77 -9.72 -2.73
CA VAL A 95 -14.83 -8.93 -3.39
C VAL A 95 -14.22 -7.73 -4.13
N ALA A 96 -13.29 -7.01 -3.50
CA ALA A 96 -12.59 -5.92 -4.16
C ALA A 96 -11.82 -6.41 -5.41
N ALA A 97 -11.14 -7.57 -5.31
CA ALA A 97 -10.42 -8.16 -6.42
C ALA A 97 -11.35 -8.55 -7.59
N GLU A 98 -12.50 -9.15 -7.32
CA GLU A 98 -13.50 -9.50 -8.33
C GLU A 98 -14.01 -8.26 -9.08
N LEU A 99 -14.37 -7.21 -8.33
CA LEU A 99 -14.82 -5.94 -8.90
C LEU A 99 -13.74 -5.28 -9.76
N ILE A 100 -12.50 -5.23 -9.28
CA ILE A 100 -11.35 -4.68 -10.03
C ILE A 100 -11.06 -5.53 -11.28
N ALA A 101 -11.17 -6.85 -11.17
CA ALA A 101 -10.90 -7.77 -12.28
C ALA A 101 -12.01 -7.76 -13.36
N GLY A 102 -13.14 -7.11 -13.09
CA GLY A 102 -14.33 -7.11 -13.94
C GLY A 102 -15.02 -8.47 -13.97
N VAL A 103 -14.83 -9.30 -12.93
CA VAL A 103 -15.48 -10.60 -12.79
C VAL A 103 -16.79 -10.38 -12.03
N THR A 104 -17.79 -9.83 -12.71
CA THR A 104 -19.17 -9.89 -12.22
C THR A 104 -19.72 -11.27 -12.54
N ARG A 105 -20.11 -12.03 -11.51
CA ARG A 105 -20.97 -13.21 -11.70
C ARG A 105 -22.38 -12.77 -12.10
#